data_AF-A0A6J7TIL3-F1
#
_entry.id   AF-A0A6J7TIL3-F1
#
_cell.length_a   1.000
_cell.length_b   1.000
_cell.length_c   1.000
_cell.angle_alpha   90.00
_cell.angle_beta   90.00
_cell.angle_gamma   90.00
#
_symmetry.space_group_name_H-M   'P 1'
#
loop_
_entity.id
_entity.type
_entity.pdbx_description
1 polymer ?
#
loop_
_entity_poly.entity_id
_entity_poly.type
_entity_poly.pdbx_seq_one_letter_code
_entity_poly.pdbx_strand_id
1 'polypeptide(L)'
;MARSALINVGNYSYTAQDAQGTLDEMNDIWSHHTHESTIPDGWLAGARGFLAEFSSLAGISLPSLDNVDTAFTAVHASVMEKYDQLSESQVESLLAAMWRFFPTMRSLAIEHVGTIAHLHASKGLPKKPLSSAVIGWKGIEGDVQSWRVGHGRPWQALCIWSTDAIETLQAEGHPIAPGYAGENITVAGIPAEAFRPGAHFRIGAVRGFLTSYAIPCKQNNDWFLKKDFKRMSHERGDQCRLYAMVTTCGDIAVGDTFELFTDR
;
A
#
# COMPACT_ATOMS: atom_id res chain seq x y z
N MET A 1 -9.49 -1.95 -28.33
CA MET A 1 -9.09 -0.54 -28.51
C MET A 1 -8.56 -0.05 -27.18
N ALA A 2 -7.45 0.69 -27.15
CA ALA A 2 -6.93 1.22 -25.89
C ALA A 2 -7.95 2.17 -25.25
N ARG A 3 -8.35 1.91 -23.99
CA ARG A 3 -9.22 2.80 -23.21
C ARG A 3 -8.54 4.18 -23.12
N SER A 4 -9.24 5.23 -23.53
CA SER A 4 -8.70 6.61 -23.53
C SER A 4 -9.29 7.49 -22.43
N ALA A 5 -10.38 7.06 -21.78
CA ALA A 5 -11.03 7.84 -20.74
C ALA A 5 -10.32 7.73 -19.39
N LEU A 6 -10.40 8.81 -18.61
CA LEU A 6 -10.10 8.78 -17.18
C LEU A 6 -11.25 8.06 -16.46
N ILE A 7 -10.90 7.20 -15.50
CA ILE A 7 -11.87 6.48 -14.66
C ILE A 7 -11.88 7.14 -13.29
N ASN A 8 -13.03 7.65 -12.86
CA ASN A 8 -13.14 8.38 -11.60
C ASN A 8 -13.63 7.47 -10.49
N VAL A 9 -12.90 7.39 -9.39
CA VAL A 9 -13.31 6.67 -8.18
C VAL A 9 -13.22 7.65 -7.01
N GLY A 10 -14.38 8.03 -6.47
CA GLY A 10 -14.47 9.11 -5.49
C GLY A 10 -13.84 10.39 -6.02
N ASN A 11 -12.82 10.89 -5.32
CA ASN A 11 -12.10 12.13 -5.67
C ASN A 11 -10.82 11.90 -6.49
N TYR A 12 -10.58 10.67 -6.98
CA TYR A 12 -9.40 10.34 -7.77
C TYR A 12 -9.74 9.94 -9.20
N SER A 13 -8.93 10.42 -10.14
CA SER A 13 -9.02 10.05 -11.57
C SER A 13 -7.84 9.15 -11.95
N TYR A 14 -8.16 7.90 -12.26
CA TYR A 14 -7.23 6.92 -12.83
C TYR A 14 -7.00 7.17 -14.31
N THR A 15 -5.75 7.06 -14.74
CA THR A 15 -5.47 6.76 -16.15
C THR A 15 -5.88 5.33 -16.47
N ALA A 16 -6.14 5.00 -17.73
CA ALA A 16 -6.45 3.63 -18.13
C ALA A 16 -5.35 2.62 -17.71
N GLN A 17 -4.08 3.03 -17.77
CA GLN A 17 -2.95 2.22 -17.34
C GLN A 17 -2.95 2.01 -15.83
N ASP A 18 -3.21 3.05 -15.04
CA ASP A 18 -3.24 2.96 -13.57
C ASP A 18 -4.43 2.13 -13.09
N ALA A 19 -5.58 2.24 -13.77
CA ALA A 19 -6.77 1.44 -13.48
C ALA A 19 -6.48 -0.06 -13.68
N GLN A 20 -5.97 -0.43 -14.86
CA GLN A 20 -5.60 -1.81 -15.16
C GLN A 20 -4.56 -2.34 -14.17
N GLY A 21 -3.49 -1.57 -13.97
CA GLY A 21 -2.41 -1.95 -13.07
C GLY A 21 -2.81 -1.93 -11.59
N THR A 22 -3.93 -1.33 -11.20
CA THR A 22 -4.46 -1.46 -9.83
C THR A 22 -5.25 -2.75 -9.70
N LEU A 23 -6.09 -3.08 -10.68
CA LEU A 23 -6.86 -4.34 -10.68
C LEU A 23 -5.95 -5.56 -10.77
N ASP A 24 -4.86 -5.46 -11.53
CA ASP A 24 -3.87 -6.55 -11.67
C ASP A 24 -3.16 -6.88 -10.34
N GLU A 25 -3.12 -5.94 -9.40
CA GLU A 25 -2.45 -6.11 -8.10
C GLU A 25 -3.42 -6.63 -7.03
N MET A 26 -4.70 -6.86 -7.36
CA MET A 26 -5.71 -7.27 -6.37
C MET A 26 -5.29 -8.52 -5.58
N ASN A 27 -4.81 -9.55 -6.27
CA ASN A 27 -4.38 -10.79 -5.62
C ASN A 27 -3.07 -10.60 -4.81
N ASP A 28 -2.16 -9.76 -5.30
CA ASP A 28 -0.92 -9.45 -4.59
C ASP A 28 -1.22 -8.70 -3.28
N ILE A 29 -2.03 -7.63 -3.34
CA ILE A 29 -2.48 -6.87 -2.17
C ILE A 29 -3.17 -7.79 -1.16
N TRP A 30 -4.03 -8.73 -1.61
CA TRP A 30 -4.62 -9.74 -0.73
C TRP A 30 -3.54 -10.56 -0.02
N SER A 31 -2.56 -11.08 -0.74
CA SER A 31 -1.48 -11.88 -0.16
C SER A 31 -0.67 -11.12 0.91
N HIS A 32 -0.49 -9.80 0.74
CA HIS A 32 0.16 -8.96 1.75
C HIS A 32 -0.66 -8.83 3.03
N HIS A 33 -1.99 -8.78 2.93
CA HIS A 33 -2.88 -8.72 4.10
C HIS A 33 -2.92 -10.05 4.86
N THR A 34 -2.69 -11.17 4.18
CA THR A 34 -2.70 -12.50 4.79
C THR A 34 -1.33 -12.97 5.26
N HIS A 35 -0.24 -12.34 4.81
CA HIS A 35 1.14 -12.66 5.22
C HIS A 35 1.31 -12.61 6.74
N GLU A 36 1.71 -13.76 7.31
CA GLU A 36 1.95 -13.98 8.74
C GLU A 36 0.85 -13.40 9.64
N SER A 37 -0.39 -13.54 9.21
CA SER A 37 -1.54 -12.91 9.85
C SER A 37 -2.55 -13.94 10.33
N THR A 38 -3.03 -13.79 11.56
CA THR A 38 -4.22 -14.51 12.02
C THR A 38 -5.45 -13.77 11.50
N ILE A 39 -6.22 -14.43 10.64
CA ILE A 39 -7.43 -13.86 10.02
C ILE A 39 -8.66 -14.37 10.78
N PRO A 40 -9.42 -13.51 11.46
CA PRO A 40 -10.67 -13.91 12.09
C PRO A 40 -11.71 -14.39 11.07
N ASP A 41 -12.59 -15.31 11.46
CA ASP A 41 -13.66 -15.85 10.58
C ASP A 41 -14.53 -14.74 9.97
N GLY A 42 -14.80 -13.66 10.71
CA GLY A 42 -15.55 -12.51 10.22
C GLY A 42 -14.90 -11.83 9.00
N TRP A 43 -13.57 -11.79 8.93
CA TRP A 43 -12.88 -11.22 7.78
C TRP A 43 -12.92 -12.15 6.58
N LEU A 44 -12.82 -13.46 6.80
CA LEU A 44 -13.01 -14.44 5.73
C LEU A 44 -14.42 -14.35 5.14
N ALA A 45 -15.45 -14.12 5.97
CA ALA A 45 -16.80 -13.86 5.48
C ALA A 45 -16.89 -12.58 4.64
N GLY A 46 -16.25 -11.49 5.09
CA GLY A 46 -16.12 -10.25 4.32
C GLY A 46 -15.42 -10.46 2.97
N ALA A 47 -14.32 -11.20 2.96
CA ALA A 47 -13.56 -11.55 1.76
C ALA A 47 -14.38 -12.39 0.77
N ARG A 48 -15.16 -13.36 1.25
CA ARG A 48 -16.10 -14.13 0.41
C ARG A 48 -17.17 -13.22 -0.21
N GLY A 49 -17.71 -12.29 0.57
CA GLY A 49 -18.67 -11.29 0.10
C GLY A 49 -18.08 -10.38 -0.98
N PHE A 50 -16.85 -9.89 -0.76
CA PHE A 50 -16.11 -9.11 -1.74
C PHE A 50 -15.90 -9.88 -3.05
N LEU A 51 -15.45 -11.15 -2.99
CA LEU A 51 -15.24 -11.96 -4.19
C LEU A 51 -16.54 -12.20 -4.96
N ALA A 52 -17.65 -12.45 -4.27
CA ALA A 52 -18.96 -12.61 -4.90
C ALA A 52 -19.42 -11.33 -5.64
N GLU A 53 -19.28 -10.18 -4.98
CA GLU A 53 -19.56 -8.88 -5.59
C GLU A 53 -18.64 -8.59 -6.78
N PHE A 54 -17.33 -8.80 -6.61
CA PHE A 54 -16.33 -8.52 -7.64
C PHE A 54 -16.55 -9.39 -8.88
N SER A 55 -16.85 -10.68 -8.71
CA SER A 55 -17.24 -11.58 -9.80
C SER A 55 -18.50 -11.10 -10.51
N SER A 56 -19.51 -10.65 -9.76
CA SER A 56 -20.75 -10.11 -10.33
C SER A 56 -20.50 -8.84 -11.13
N LEU A 57 -19.72 -7.89 -10.61
CA LEU A 57 -19.38 -6.63 -11.28
C LEU A 57 -18.60 -6.86 -12.59
N ALA A 58 -17.66 -7.80 -12.58
CA ALA A 58 -16.92 -8.20 -13.77
C ALA A 58 -17.73 -9.09 -14.75
N GLY A 59 -18.89 -9.59 -14.30
CA GLY A 59 -19.72 -10.52 -15.07
C GLY A 59 -18.98 -11.83 -15.37
N ILE A 60 -18.26 -12.38 -14.38
CA ILE A 60 -17.56 -13.66 -14.46
C ILE A 60 -18.23 -14.68 -13.53
N SER A 61 -17.97 -15.96 -13.77
CA SER A 61 -18.42 -17.03 -12.86
C SER A 61 -17.71 -16.92 -11.52
N LEU A 62 -18.47 -17.00 -10.43
CA LEU A 62 -17.93 -17.07 -9.07
C LEU A 62 -17.29 -18.46 -8.85
N PRO A 63 -15.98 -18.55 -8.52
CA PRO A 63 -15.36 -19.81 -8.15
C PRO A 63 -15.86 -20.35 -6.81
N SER A 64 -15.44 -21.57 -6.43
CA SER A 64 -15.63 -22.02 -5.05
C SER A 64 -14.95 -21.04 -4.09
N LEU A 65 -15.65 -20.72 -3.00
CA LEU A 65 -15.18 -19.83 -1.96
C LEU A 65 -14.60 -20.57 -0.76
N ASP A 66 -14.54 -21.91 -0.79
CA ASP A 66 -14.11 -22.74 0.35
C ASP A 66 -12.70 -22.36 0.82
N ASN A 67 -11.80 -22.11 -0.12
CA ASN A 67 -10.49 -21.52 0.11
C ASN A 67 -10.46 -20.12 -0.51
N VAL A 68 -10.35 -19.10 0.33
CA VAL A 68 -10.41 -17.69 -0.08
C VAL A 68 -9.18 -17.29 -0.90
N ASP A 69 -7.99 -17.78 -0.58
CA ASP A 69 -6.75 -17.46 -1.32
C ASP A 69 -6.80 -17.99 -2.77
N THR A 70 -7.24 -19.23 -2.93
CA THR A 70 -7.48 -19.83 -4.25
C THR A 70 -8.57 -19.07 -5.00
N ALA A 71 -9.61 -18.62 -4.31
CA ALA A 71 -10.69 -17.84 -4.91
C ALA A 71 -10.22 -16.46 -5.39
N PHE A 72 -9.40 -15.74 -4.61
CA PHE A 72 -8.76 -14.48 -5.05
C PHE A 72 -7.92 -14.69 -6.32
N THR A 73 -7.11 -15.75 -6.35
CA THR A 73 -6.29 -16.10 -7.51
C THR A 73 -7.15 -16.36 -8.75
N ALA A 74 -8.23 -17.15 -8.60
CA ALA A 74 -9.12 -17.49 -9.72
C ALA A 74 -9.93 -16.29 -10.22
N VAL A 75 -10.45 -15.46 -9.30
CA VAL A 75 -11.19 -14.24 -9.65
C VAL A 75 -10.27 -13.24 -10.34
N HIS A 76 -9.06 -12.99 -9.81
CA HIS A 76 -8.06 -12.13 -10.43
C HIS A 76 -7.77 -12.57 -11.88
N ALA A 77 -7.39 -13.84 -12.08
CA ALA A 77 -7.07 -14.37 -13.40
C ALA A 77 -8.23 -14.16 -14.40
N SER A 78 -9.46 -14.45 -13.97
CA SER A 78 -10.66 -14.30 -14.79
C SER A 78 -10.98 -12.84 -15.13
N VAL A 79 -10.79 -11.91 -14.19
CA VAL A 79 -10.99 -10.47 -14.43
C VAL A 79 -9.94 -9.94 -15.40
N MET A 80 -8.68 -10.34 -15.24
CA MET A 80 -7.60 -9.88 -16.12
C MET A 80 -7.72 -10.44 -17.53
N GLU A 81 -8.14 -11.70 -17.70
CA GLU A 81 -8.46 -12.27 -19.02
C GLU A 81 -9.59 -11.52 -19.72
N LYS A 82 -10.60 -11.07 -18.96
CA LYS A 82 -11.76 -10.34 -19.47
C LYS A 82 -11.56 -8.83 -19.56
N TYR A 83 -10.44 -8.28 -19.08
CA TYR A 83 -10.28 -6.85 -18.82
C TYR A 83 -10.62 -5.96 -20.03
N ASP A 84 -10.17 -6.35 -21.23
CA ASP A 84 -10.39 -5.60 -22.47
C ASP A 84 -11.86 -5.56 -22.92
N GLN A 85 -12.72 -6.43 -22.35
CA GLN A 85 -14.14 -6.52 -22.65
C GLN A 85 -15.01 -5.79 -21.60
N LEU A 86 -14.45 -5.39 -20.47
CA LEU A 86 -15.20 -4.68 -19.44
C LEU A 86 -15.56 -3.26 -19.92
N SER A 87 -16.72 -2.74 -19.54
CA SER A 87 -17.03 -1.32 -19.74
C SER A 87 -16.21 -0.42 -18.80
N GLU A 88 -16.23 0.89 -19.02
CA GLU A 88 -15.60 1.86 -18.11
C GLU A 88 -16.27 1.87 -16.74
N SER A 89 -17.61 1.81 -16.70
CA SER A 89 -18.38 1.75 -15.45
C SER A 89 -18.13 0.45 -14.66
N GLN A 90 -17.88 -0.67 -15.34
CA GLN A 90 -17.47 -1.89 -14.66
C GLN A 90 -16.09 -1.74 -14.03
N VAL A 91 -15.11 -1.16 -14.74
CA VAL A 91 -13.78 -0.92 -14.17
C VAL A 91 -13.84 0.05 -12.99
N GLU A 92 -14.63 1.12 -13.11
CA GLU A 92 -14.91 2.03 -11.99
C GLU A 92 -15.46 1.27 -10.77
N SER A 93 -16.48 0.43 -11.00
CA SER A 93 -17.13 -0.33 -9.91
C SER A 93 -16.18 -1.32 -9.24
N LEU A 94 -15.32 -2.00 -10.02
CA LEU A 94 -14.31 -2.92 -9.49
C LEU A 94 -13.27 -2.18 -8.64
N LEU A 95 -12.77 -1.03 -9.12
CA LEU A 95 -11.83 -0.20 -8.36
C LEU A 95 -12.49 0.32 -7.06
N ALA A 96 -13.74 0.78 -7.14
CA ALA A 96 -14.50 1.22 -5.96
C ALA A 96 -14.72 0.09 -4.95
N ALA A 97 -14.96 -1.13 -5.41
CA ALA A 97 -15.06 -2.31 -4.55
C ALA A 97 -13.74 -2.58 -3.81
N MET A 98 -12.59 -2.49 -4.50
CA MET A 98 -11.27 -2.61 -3.84
C MET A 98 -11.05 -1.51 -2.79
N TRP A 99 -11.40 -0.26 -3.10
CA TRP A 99 -11.27 0.88 -2.18
C TRP A 99 -12.08 0.70 -0.90
N ARG A 100 -13.25 0.05 -0.99
CA ARG A 100 -14.09 -0.23 0.17
C ARG A 100 -13.62 -1.46 0.96
N PHE A 101 -13.07 -2.46 0.29
CA PHE A 101 -12.77 -3.75 0.90
C PHE A 101 -11.44 -3.78 1.67
N PHE A 102 -10.32 -3.43 1.03
CA PHE A 102 -9.00 -3.58 1.65
C PHE A 102 -8.81 -2.81 2.97
N PRO A 103 -9.37 -1.61 3.18
CA PRO A 103 -9.28 -0.94 4.48
C PRO A 103 -9.94 -1.72 5.63
N THR A 104 -10.83 -2.67 5.34
CA THR A 104 -11.52 -3.49 6.36
C THR A 104 -10.74 -4.75 6.76
N MET A 105 -9.63 -5.03 6.07
CA MET A 105 -8.91 -6.31 6.17
C MET A 105 -7.86 -6.36 7.29
N ARG A 106 -7.94 -5.48 8.29
CA ARG A 106 -7.15 -5.59 9.52
C ARG A 106 -7.82 -4.97 10.74
N SER A 107 -7.63 -5.61 11.88
CA SER A 107 -7.75 -5.02 13.21
C SER A 107 -6.41 -5.15 13.90
N LEU A 108 -5.86 -4.01 14.30
CA LEU A 108 -4.80 -3.92 15.28
C LEU A 108 -5.41 -4.26 16.65
N ALA A 109 -4.70 -5.10 17.40
CA ALA A 109 -5.07 -5.37 18.79
C ALA A 109 -4.76 -4.16 19.70
N ILE A 110 -3.77 -3.36 19.30
CA ILE A 110 -3.26 -2.19 20.04
C ILE A 110 -3.17 -1.03 19.05
N GLU A 111 -3.75 0.11 19.43
CA GLU A 111 -3.55 1.37 18.71
C GLU A 111 -2.26 2.01 19.19
N HIS A 112 -1.52 2.62 18.26
CA HIS A 112 -0.22 3.21 18.54
C HIS A 112 -0.22 4.70 18.22
N VAL A 113 0.55 5.45 19.00
CA VAL A 113 0.79 6.87 18.77
C VAL A 113 2.30 7.07 18.68
N GLY A 114 2.73 7.64 17.57
CA GLY A 114 4.11 7.99 17.28
C GLY A 114 4.23 9.41 16.77
N THR A 115 5.35 9.69 16.12
CA THR A 115 5.66 11.00 15.58
C THR A 115 6.35 10.87 14.23
N ILE A 116 6.07 11.78 13.31
CA ILE A 116 6.82 11.90 12.06
C ILE A 116 8.24 12.38 12.39
N ALA A 117 9.19 11.46 12.39
CA ALA A 117 10.59 11.76 12.64
C ALA A 117 11.24 12.42 11.43
N HIS A 118 10.91 11.92 10.23
CA HIS A 118 11.46 12.44 8.98
C HIS A 118 10.44 12.41 7.85
N LEU A 119 10.54 13.40 6.96
CA LEU A 119 9.80 13.48 5.71
C LEU A 119 10.77 13.55 4.54
N HIS A 120 10.46 12.85 3.45
CA HIS A 120 11.31 12.85 2.26
C HIS A 120 10.53 12.82 0.95
N ALA A 121 11.06 13.54 -0.05
CA ALA A 121 10.63 13.45 -1.44
C ALA A 121 11.79 13.72 -2.39
N SER A 122 11.78 13.09 -3.56
CA SER A 122 12.73 13.38 -4.63
C SER A 122 12.31 12.75 -5.96
N LYS A 123 13.18 12.88 -6.97
CA LYS A 123 13.05 12.17 -8.26
C LYS A 123 13.94 10.90 -8.31
N GLY A 124 13.98 10.11 -7.23
CA GLY A 124 14.80 8.88 -7.16
C GLY A 124 15.26 8.52 -5.74
N LEU A 125 16.37 7.79 -5.63
CA LEU A 125 17.00 7.46 -4.35
C LEU A 125 18.41 8.09 -4.25
N PRO A 126 18.86 8.52 -3.07
CA PRO A 126 18.06 8.67 -1.85
C PRO A 126 17.04 9.83 -1.98
N LYS A 127 15.95 9.78 -1.23
CA LYS A 127 15.00 10.89 -1.12
C LYS A 127 15.57 12.01 -0.25
N LYS A 128 15.24 13.25 -0.58
CA LYS A 128 15.77 14.44 0.11
C LYS A 128 14.87 14.79 1.30
N PRO A 129 15.43 15.26 2.43
CA PRO A 129 14.65 15.63 3.60
C PRO A 129 13.79 16.86 3.33
N LEU A 130 12.62 16.87 3.96
CA LEU A 130 11.65 17.97 3.97
C LEU A 130 11.32 18.33 5.43
N SER A 131 11.00 19.60 5.68
CA SER A 131 10.43 20.03 6.97
C SER A 131 8.90 19.85 7.01
N SER A 132 8.26 19.93 5.85
CA SER A 132 6.80 19.78 5.65
C SER A 132 6.49 19.29 4.24
N ALA A 133 5.30 18.74 4.04
CA ALA A 133 4.84 18.19 2.77
C ALA A 133 3.33 18.37 2.59
N VAL A 134 2.91 18.64 1.35
CA VAL A 134 1.51 18.58 0.92
C VAL A 134 1.21 17.16 0.46
N ILE A 135 0.23 16.51 1.07
CA ILE A 135 -0.18 15.14 0.78
C ILE A 135 -1.43 15.16 -0.11
N GLY A 136 -1.25 14.77 -1.37
CA GLY A 136 -2.33 14.54 -2.31
C GLY A 136 -2.66 13.05 -2.49
N TRP A 137 -3.67 12.77 -3.31
CA TRP A 137 -4.06 11.39 -3.66
C TRP A 137 -2.97 10.57 -4.38
N LYS A 138 -1.98 11.25 -4.96
CA LYS A 138 -0.83 10.62 -5.64
C LYS A 138 0.42 10.58 -4.75
N GLY A 139 0.31 10.96 -3.48
CA GLY A 139 1.43 11.06 -2.55
C GLY A 139 1.88 12.48 -2.27
N ILE A 140 3.14 12.62 -1.85
CA ILE A 140 3.76 13.93 -1.59
C ILE A 140 3.92 14.72 -2.89
N GLU A 141 3.48 15.98 -2.89
CA GLU A 141 3.73 16.88 -4.01
C GLU A 141 5.24 17.05 -4.29
N GLY A 142 5.63 16.89 -5.56
CA GLY A 142 7.03 16.97 -5.99
C GLY A 142 7.80 15.66 -5.89
N ASP A 143 7.24 14.62 -5.27
CA ASP A 143 7.81 13.26 -5.33
C ASP A 143 7.55 12.63 -6.70
N VAL A 144 8.58 12.09 -7.34
CA VAL A 144 8.44 11.45 -8.65
C VAL A 144 9.23 10.15 -8.67
N GLN A 145 8.51 9.04 -8.85
CA GLN A 145 9.14 7.77 -9.17
C GLN A 145 9.52 7.76 -10.65
N SER A 146 10.81 7.57 -10.94
CA SER A 146 11.34 7.61 -12.31
C SER A 146 10.94 6.39 -13.15
N TRP A 147 10.55 5.28 -12.50
CA TRP A 147 10.01 4.09 -13.15
C TRP A 147 8.50 3.96 -12.84
N ARG A 148 7.65 4.39 -13.78
CA ARG A 148 6.18 4.44 -13.59
C ARG A 148 5.44 3.14 -13.91
N VAL A 149 6.10 2.15 -14.53
CA VAL A 149 5.42 0.92 -14.96
C VAL A 149 4.88 0.10 -13.78
N GLY A 150 5.49 0.20 -12.60
CA GLY A 150 5.02 -0.47 -11.37
C GLY A 150 4.93 0.43 -10.13
N HIS A 151 4.88 1.77 -10.30
CA HIS A 151 4.81 2.72 -9.19
C HIS A 151 3.84 3.88 -9.46
N GLY A 152 3.35 4.50 -8.39
CA GLY A 152 2.57 5.75 -8.44
C GLY A 152 1.07 5.56 -8.56
N ARG A 153 0.59 4.33 -8.37
CA ARG A 153 -0.84 4.02 -8.23
C ARG A 153 -1.34 4.53 -6.87
N PRO A 154 -2.64 4.83 -6.70
CA PRO A 154 -3.19 5.34 -5.44
C PRO A 154 -2.88 4.47 -4.22
N TRP A 155 -2.84 3.15 -4.41
CA TRP A 155 -2.51 2.23 -3.33
C TRP A 155 -1.05 2.36 -2.86
N GLN A 156 -0.16 2.98 -3.65
CA GLN A 156 1.24 3.25 -3.31
C GLN A 156 1.51 4.75 -3.10
N ALA A 157 0.49 5.56 -2.81
CA ALA A 157 0.63 7.01 -2.70
C ALA A 157 1.73 7.43 -1.73
N LEU A 158 1.89 6.72 -0.60
CA LEU A 158 2.95 6.95 0.36
C LEU A 158 3.75 5.67 0.62
N CYS A 159 5.04 5.82 0.88
CA CYS A 159 5.88 4.78 1.44
C CYS A 159 6.25 5.15 2.88
N ILE A 160 5.92 4.30 3.84
CA ILE A 160 6.06 4.55 5.28
C ILE A 160 7.07 3.55 5.86
N TRP A 161 7.91 4.01 6.78
CA TRP A 161 8.85 3.13 7.49
C TRP A 161 8.98 3.50 8.97
N SER A 162 9.27 2.51 9.81
CA SER A 162 9.55 2.72 11.24
C SER A 162 11.01 3.11 11.45
N THR A 163 11.25 4.03 12.39
CA THR A 163 12.60 4.39 12.85
C THR A 163 13.27 3.18 13.50
N ASP A 164 12.54 2.40 14.30
CA ASP A 164 13.02 1.17 14.95
C ASP A 164 13.54 0.16 13.93
N ALA A 165 12.90 0.07 12.76
CA ALA A 165 13.35 -0.79 11.67
C ALA A 165 14.70 -0.32 11.08
N ILE A 166 14.85 0.98 10.87
CA ILE A 166 16.09 1.58 10.37
C ILE A 166 17.22 1.39 11.39
N GLU A 167 16.95 1.65 12.67
CA GLU A 167 17.92 1.49 13.76
C GLU A 167 18.37 0.03 13.91
N THR A 168 17.45 -0.93 13.76
CA THR A 168 17.80 -2.36 13.75
C THR A 168 18.76 -2.69 12.61
N LEU A 169 18.48 -2.22 11.39
CA LEU A 169 19.36 -2.44 10.24
C LEU A 169 20.72 -1.74 10.40
N GLN A 170 20.76 -0.55 11.01
CA GLN A 170 22.00 0.13 11.34
C GLN A 170 22.82 -0.64 12.38
N ALA A 171 22.18 -1.21 13.40
CA ALA A 171 22.83 -2.03 14.42
C ALA A 171 23.42 -3.33 13.81
N GLU A 172 22.79 -3.86 12.77
CA GLU A 172 23.32 -4.96 11.94
C GLU A 172 24.50 -4.52 11.03
N GLY A 173 24.79 -3.22 10.95
CA GLY A 173 25.92 -2.63 10.22
C GLY A 173 25.59 -2.15 8.81
N HIS A 174 24.31 -2.12 8.40
CA HIS A 174 23.90 -1.61 7.10
C HIS A 174 24.09 -0.09 7.03
N PRO A 175 24.72 0.45 5.96
CA PRO A 175 24.91 1.90 5.78
C PRO A 175 23.63 2.58 5.30
N ILE A 176 22.54 2.38 6.04
CA ILE A 176 21.21 2.88 5.73
C ILE A 176 20.84 4.04 6.66
N ALA A 177 20.06 4.98 6.15
CA ALA A 177 19.56 6.13 6.89
C ALA A 177 18.15 6.51 6.39
N PRO A 178 17.41 7.34 7.13
CA PRO A 178 16.13 7.86 6.66
C PRO A 178 16.25 8.53 5.27
N GLY A 179 15.27 8.26 4.42
CA GLY A 179 15.17 8.68 3.02
C GLY A 179 15.91 7.76 2.03
N TYR A 180 16.76 6.85 2.48
CA TYR A 180 17.62 6.07 1.57
C TYR A 180 16.84 5.02 0.80
N ALA A 181 15.91 4.36 1.47
CA ALA A 181 15.14 3.27 0.91
C ALA A 181 13.82 3.76 0.28
N GLY A 182 13.68 5.05 -0.04
CA GLY A 182 12.55 5.56 -0.80
C GLY A 182 11.25 5.70 -0.02
N GLU A 183 11.31 5.59 1.31
CA GLU A 183 10.24 5.99 2.20
C GLU A 183 10.02 7.51 2.16
N ASN A 184 8.75 7.90 2.16
CA ASN A 184 8.31 9.28 2.24
C ASN A 184 8.18 9.74 3.70
N ILE A 185 7.75 8.86 4.59
CA ILE A 185 7.50 9.15 6.00
C ILE A 185 8.25 8.13 6.85
N THR A 186 9.10 8.62 7.75
CA THR A 186 9.70 7.81 8.81
C THR A 186 9.01 8.14 10.13
N VAL A 187 8.50 7.11 10.82
CA VAL A 187 7.73 7.26 12.05
C VAL A 187 8.54 6.74 13.24
N ALA A 188 8.61 7.51 14.32
CA ALA A 188 9.23 7.11 15.59
C ALA A 188 8.18 6.80 16.65
N GLY A 189 8.53 5.94 17.62
CA GLY A 189 7.67 5.60 18.75
C GLY A 189 6.62 4.53 18.47
N ILE A 190 6.65 3.89 17.28
CA ILE A 190 5.81 2.76 16.94
C ILE A 190 6.71 1.59 16.52
N PRO A 191 6.58 0.43 17.18
CA PRO A 191 7.42 -0.72 16.89
C PRO A 191 7.17 -1.24 15.47
N ALA A 192 8.21 -1.75 14.82
CA ALA A 192 8.16 -2.11 13.40
C ALA A 192 7.07 -3.15 13.09
N GLU A 193 6.85 -4.12 13.98
CA GLU A 193 5.86 -5.19 13.84
C GLU A 193 4.40 -4.71 13.85
N ALA A 194 4.13 -3.50 14.34
CA ALA A 194 2.79 -2.91 14.34
C ALA A 194 2.37 -2.43 12.95
N PHE A 195 3.33 -2.09 12.07
CA PHE A 195 3.04 -1.66 10.72
C PHE A 195 2.72 -2.86 9.82
N ARG A 196 1.42 -3.11 9.63
CA ARG A 196 0.93 -4.24 8.83
C ARG A 196 -0.14 -3.75 7.83
N PRO A 197 -0.26 -4.38 6.64
CA PRO A 197 -1.33 -4.07 5.71
C PRO A 197 -2.73 -4.14 6.35
N GLY A 198 -3.60 -3.22 5.93
CA GLY A 198 -4.93 -2.95 6.48
C GLY A 198 -4.96 -2.01 7.68
N ALA A 199 -3.83 -1.72 8.33
CA ALA A 199 -3.81 -0.75 9.43
C ALA A 199 -4.11 0.68 8.92
N HIS A 200 -4.92 1.43 9.66
CA HIS A 200 -5.25 2.82 9.34
C HIS A 200 -4.27 3.77 9.99
N PHE A 201 -4.08 4.93 9.38
CA PHE A 201 -3.30 6.00 9.98
C PHE A 201 -3.96 7.38 9.87
N ARG A 202 -3.59 8.23 10.81
CA ARG A 202 -3.99 9.64 10.88
C ARG A 202 -2.80 10.51 11.22
N ILE A 203 -2.67 11.61 10.47
CA ILE A 203 -1.72 12.71 10.73
C ILE A 203 -2.49 14.02 10.51
N GLY A 204 -2.85 14.73 11.58
CA GLY A 204 -3.65 15.94 11.46
C GLY A 204 -4.96 15.71 10.68
N ALA A 205 -5.11 16.32 9.50
CA ALA A 205 -6.24 16.11 8.59
C ALA A 205 -6.07 14.91 7.64
N VAL A 206 -4.82 14.48 7.41
CA VAL A 206 -4.51 13.37 6.50
C VAL A 206 -5.02 12.05 7.07
N ARG A 207 -5.64 11.23 6.22
CA ARG A 207 -6.11 9.88 6.52
C ARG A 207 -5.65 8.92 5.45
N GLY A 208 -5.44 7.68 5.83
CA GLY A 208 -5.13 6.60 4.91
C GLY A 208 -5.02 5.26 5.60
N PHE A 209 -4.62 4.26 4.84
CA PHE A 209 -4.35 2.91 5.37
C PHE A 209 -3.15 2.29 4.65
N LEU A 210 -2.47 1.38 5.34
CA LEU A 210 -1.33 0.62 4.80
C LEU A 210 -1.88 -0.46 3.86
N THR A 211 -1.43 -0.49 2.62
CA THR A 211 -2.01 -1.38 1.60
C THR A 211 -1.22 -2.67 1.43
N SER A 212 0.10 -2.61 1.50
CA SER A 212 0.98 -3.76 1.29
C SER A 212 2.39 -3.45 1.73
N TYR A 213 3.23 -4.48 1.84
CA TYR A 213 4.65 -4.28 2.04
C TYR A 213 5.32 -3.79 0.76
N ALA A 214 6.25 -2.85 0.89
CA ALA A 214 7.01 -2.34 -0.24
C ALA A 214 8.13 -3.30 -0.62
N ILE A 215 8.01 -3.91 -1.79
CA ILE A 215 8.98 -4.88 -2.29
C ILE A 215 10.37 -4.24 -2.46
N PRO A 216 11.44 -4.84 -1.89
CA PRO A 216 12.80 -4.36 -2.08
C PRO A 216 13.25 -4.40 -3.54
N CYS A 217 13.93 -3.35 -4.00
CA CYS A 217 14.49 -3.29 -5.36
C CYS A 217 16.00 -3.06 -5.37
N LYS A 218 16.66 -3.41 -6.48
CA LYS A 218 18.12 -3.31 -6.66
C LYS A 218 18.71 -1.90 -6.50
N GLN A 219 17.89 -0.85 -6.57
CA GLN A 219 18.34 0.53 -6.35
C GLN A 219 18.75 0.77 -4.88
N ASN A 220 18.41 -0.16 -3.98
CA ASN A 220 18.79 -0.09 -2.57
C ASN A 220 20.11 -0.80 -2.26
N ASN A 221 20.77 -1.42 -3.25
CA ASN A 221 21.99 -2.23 -3.04
C ASN A 221 23.04 -1.53 -2.16
N ASP A 222 23.27 -0.24 -2.41
CA ASP A 222 24.38 0.48 -1.79
C ASP A 222 24.13 0.83 -0.31
N TRP A 223 22.89 0.68 0.16
CA TRP A 223 22.49 0.93 1.55
C TRP A 223 22.51 -0.33 2.42
N PHE A 224 22.89 -1.49 1.84
CA PHE A 224 22.90 -2.75 2.55
C PHE A 224 24.25 -3.46 2.47
N LEU A 225 24.71 -4.01 3.61
CA LEU A 225 25.89 -4.86 3.67
C LEU A 225 25.81 -5.97 2.62
N LYS A 226 26.94 -6.20 1.93
CA LYS A 226 27.07 -7.18 0.85
C LYS A 226 26.03 -7.02 -0.27
N LYS A 227 25.42 -5.83 -0.38
CA LYS A 227 24.32 -5.53 -1.31
C LYS A 227 23.08 -6.41 -1.09
N ASP A 228 22.87 -6.94 0.12
CA ASP A 228 21.70 -7.76 0.44
C ASP A 228 20.48 -6.88 0.79
N PHE A 229 20.00 -6.11 -0.19
CA PHE A 229 18.81 -5.27 -0.04
C PHE A 229 17.54 -6.07 0.27
N LYS A 230 17.54 -7.40 0.04
CA LYS A 230 16.42 -8.27 0.42
C LYS A 230 16.30 -8.43 1.94
N ARG A 231 17.28 -7.98 2.73
CA ARG A 231 17.20 -7.97 4.20
C ARG A 231 15.98 -7.22 4.72
N MET A 232 15.54 -6.15 4.04
CA MET A 232 14.31 -5.42 4.39
C MET A 232 13.03 -6.01 3.76
N SER A 233 13.07 -7.25 3.27
CA SER A 233 11.86 -7.96 2.82
C SER A 233 11.00 -8.34 4.01
N HIS A 234 9.69 -8.21 3.88
CA HIS A 234 8.71 -8.69 4.87
C HIS A 234 8.78 -10.22 5.09
N GLU A 235 9.33 -10.97 4.13
CA GLU A 235 9.62 -12.40 4.27
C GLU A 235 10.77 -12.70 5.24
N ARG A 236 11.55 -11.68 5.64
CA ARG A 236 12.72 -11.82 6.51
C ARG A 236 12.56 -11.11 7.86
N GLY A 237 11.39 -10.56 8.14
CA GLY A 237 11.04 -9.92 9.40
C GLY A 237 10.35 -8.57 9.24
N ASP A 238 10.11 -7.92 10.37
CA ASP A 238 9.30 -6.69 10.45
C ASP A 238 10.01 -5.42 9.97
N GLN A 239 11.31 -5.48 9.67
CA GLN A 239 12.11 -4.32 9.25
C GLN A 239 11.88 -3.95 7.78
N CYS A 240 10.62 -3.90 7.38
CA CYS A 240 10.17 -3.65 6.02
C CYS A 240 9.39 -2.34 5.92
N ARG A 241 9.35 -1.79 4.72
CA ARG A 241 8.58 -0.58 4.38
C ARG A 241 7.17 -0.98 3.99
N LEU A 242 6.21 -0.07 4.14
CA LEU A 242 4.83 -0.28 3.69
C LEU A 242 4.39 0.79 2.71
N TYR A 243 3.68 0.37 1.69
CA TYR A 243 2.89 1.27 0.86
C TYR A 243 1.58 1.62 1.57
N ALA A 244 1.08 2.80 1.26
CA ALA A 244 -0.14 3.32 1.84
C ALA A 244 -0.94 4.11 0.82
N MET A 245 -2.26 4.00 0.95
CA MET A 245 -3.23 4.78 0.21
C MET A 245 -3.70 5.97 1.06
N VAL A 246 -3.82 7.14 0.42
CA VAL A 246 -4.41 8.33 1.03
C VAL A 246 -5.91 8.35 0.77
N THR A 247 -6.71 8.56 1.81
CA THR A 247 -8.18 8.69 1.75
C THR A 247 -8.65 10.10 2.10
N THR A 248 -7.80 10.90 2.73
CA THR A 248 -8.03 12.34 2.95
C THR A 248 -6.70 13.08 2.80
N CYS A 249 -6.67 14.08 1.93
CA CYS A 249 -5.49 14.93 1.67
C CYS A 249 -5.29 15.99 2.75
N GLY A 250 -4.09 16.57 2.79
CA GLY A 250 -3.77 17.65 3.72
C GLY A 250 -2.28 17.88 3.84
N ASP A 251 -1.91 18.80 4.72
CA ASP A 251 -0.51 19.15 4.97
C ASP A 251 0.00 18.44 6.22
N ILE A 252 1.28 18.05 6.19
CA ILE A 252 1.97 17.44 7.32
C ILE A 252 3.36 18.06 7.51
N ALA A 253 3.87 18.00 8.73
CA ALA A 253 5.20 18.46 9.10
C ALA A 253 5.96 17.41 9.93
N VAL A 254 7.29 17.53 9.92
CA VAL A 254 8.13 16.80 10.88
C VAL A 254 7.73 17.22 12.30
N GLY A 255 7.55 16.23 13.18
CA GLY A 255 7.06 16.44 14.54
C GLY A 255 5.55 16.26 14.70
N ASP A 256 4.79 16.12 13.61
CA ASP A 256 3.35 15.82 13.71
C ASP A 256 3.11 14.44 14.32
N THR A 257 2.02 14.33 15.09
CA THR A 257 1.56 13.05 15.65
C THR A 257 1.13 12.11 14.54
N PHE A 258 1.64 10.88 14.60
CA PHE A 258 1.22 9.78 13.74
C PHE A 258 0.42 8.78 14.57
N GLU A 259 -0.87 8.65 14.29
CA GLU A 259 -1.73 7.66 14.96
C GLU A 259 -1.92 6.48 14.03
N LEU A 260 -1.66 5.26 14.52
CA LEU A 260 -1.86 4.01 13.81
C LEU A 260 -2.95 3.22 14.53
N PHE A 261 -4.06 2.94 13.85
CA PHE A 261 -5.27 2.40 14.48
C PHE A 261 -6.05 1.48 13.54
N THR A 262 -7.21 1.02 14.00
CA THR A 262 -8.18 0.29 13.19
C THR A 262 -9.45 1.10 13.08
N ASP A 263 -9.88 1.37 11.85
CA ASP A 263 -11.20 1.94 11.62
C ASP A 263 -12.24 0.85 11.90
N ARG A 264 -13.02 1.02 12.98
CA ARG A 264 -14.02 0.06 13.48
C ARG A 264 -15.41 0.36 12.95
#